data_AF-A0A0D8IAP3-F1
#
_entry.id   AF-A0A0D8IAP3-F1
#
_cell.length_a   1.000
_cell.length_b   1.000
_cell.length_c   1.000
_cell.angle_alpha   90.00
_cell.angle_beta   90.00
_cell.angle_gamma   90.00
#
_symmetry.space_group_name_H-M   'P 1'
#
loop_
_entity.id
_entity.type
_entity.pdbx_description
1 polymer ?
#
loop_
_entity_poly.entity_id
_entity_poly.type
_entity_poly.pdbx_seq_one_letter_code
_entity_poly.pdbx_strand_id
1 'polypeptide(L)' 'MINLKPAVARVQSQERADEILGICKENNWKVIIGIDPDKEEDISDVYKLLEDKAKNIKKTWK' A
#
# COMPACT_ATOMS: atom_id res chain seq x y z
N MET A 1 -1.24 17.75 -14.27
CA MET A 1 -1.32 16.28 -14.36
C MET A 1 -0.77 15.71 -13.06
N ILE A 2 -1.62 15.10 -12.22
CA ILE A 2 -1.19 14.58 -10.92
C ILE A 2 -0.56 13.20 -11.14
N ASN A 3 0.76 13.12 -11.04
CA ASN A 3 1.53 11.89 -11.24
C ASN A 3 1.61 11.12 -9.91
N LEU A 4 0.46 10.62 -9.42
CA LEU A 4 0.43 9.70 -8.28
C LEU A 4 0.95 8.34 -8.76
N LYS A 5 2.22 8.06 -8.47
CA LYS A 5 2.77 6.73 -8.68
C LYS A 5 1.93 5.74 -7.86
N PRO A 6 1.39 4.67 -8.46
CA PRO A 6 0.70 3.64 -7.70
C PRO A 6 1.71 2.97 -6.76
N ALA A 7 1.26 2.61 -5.56
CA ALA A 7 2.05 1.74 -4.70
C ALA A 7 2.28 0.40 -5.39
N VAL A 8 3.47 -0.16 -5.21
CA VAL A 8 3.78 -1.50 -5.69
C VAL A 8 3.93 -2.41 -4.50
N ALA A 9 3.27 -3.56 -4.52
CA ALA A 9 3.39 -4.59 -3.51
C ALA A 9 3.65 -5.94 -4.17
N ARG A 10 4.50 -6.75 -3.54
CA ARG A 10 4.67 -8.17 -3.86
C ARG A 10 4.26 -8.99 -2.65
N VAL A 11 3.47 -10.01 -2.88
CA VAL A 11 2.98 -10.93 -1.85
C VAL A 11 3.15 -12.37 -2.31
N GLN A 12 3.16 -13.31 -1.38
CA GLN A 12 3.36 -14.72 -1.70
C GLN A 12 2.05 -15.47 -1.98
N SER A 13 0.91 -14.89 -1.62
CA SER A 13 -0.40 -15.55 -1.74
C SER A 13 -1.50 -14.59 -2.19
N GLN A 14 -2.56 -15.17 -2.75
CA GLN A 14 -3.78 -14.43 -3.10
C GLN A 14 -4.43 -13.81 -1.85
N GLU A 15 -4.46 -14.53 -0.74
CA GLU A 15 -5.02 -14.03 0.53
C GLU A 15 -4.32 -12.73 0.99
N ARG A 16 -2.98 -12.68 0.93
CA ARG A 16 -2.26 -11.44 1.20
C ARG A 16 -2.53 -10.34 0.19
N ALA A 17 -2.72 -10.68 -1.08
CA ALA A 17 -3.08 -9.70 -2.10
C ALA A 17 -4.42 -9.03 -1.77
N ASP A 18 -5.41 -9.82 -1.35
CA ASP A 18 -6.74 -9.32 -0.98
C ASP A 18 -6.69 -8.43 0.28
N GLU A 19 -5.89 -8.78 1.29
CA GLU A 19 -5.69 -7.94 2.47
C GLU A 19 -5.08 -6.57 2.11
N ILE A 20 -3.99 -6.57 1.34
CA ILE A 20 -3.32 -5.34 0.91
C ILE A 20 -4.23 -4.49 0.02
N LEU A 21 -4.98 -5.14 -0.89
CA LEU A 21 -5.96 -4.47 -1.74
C LEU A 21 -7.07 -3.81 -0.90
N GLY A 22 -7.53 -4.47 0.16
CA GLY A 22 -8.49 -3.92 1.11
C GLY A 22 -8.01 -2.61 1.73
N ILE A 23 -6.80 -2.63 2.31
CA ILE A 23 -6.17 -1.44 2.91
C ILE A 23 -6.06 -0.30 1.89
N CYS A 24 -5.58 -0.58 0.68
CA CYS A 24 -5.43 0.45 -0.35
C CYS A 24 -6.79 1.00 -0.82
N LYS A 25 -7.81 0.15 -0.97
CA LYS A 25 -9.17 0.58 -1.34
C LYS A 25 -9.80 1.50 -0.29
N GLU A 26 -9.71 1.14 0.99
CA GLU A 26 -10.24 1.97 2.09
C GLU A 26 -9.60 3.36 2.11
N ASN A 27 -8.33 3.46 1.72
CA ASN A 27 -7.58 4.71 1.69
C ASN A 27 -7.61 5.42 0.32
N ASN A 28 -8.38 4.91 -0.65
CA ASN A 28 -8.45 5.43 -2.03
C ASN A 28 -7.07 5.51 -2.71
N TRP A 29 -6.17 4.57 -2.40
CA TRP A 29 -4.85 4.47 -3.00
C TRP A 29 -4.84 3.53 -4.21
N LYS A 30 -4.10 3.93 -5.25
CA LYS A 30 -3.80 3.04 -6.38
C LYS A 30 -2.65 2.12 -6.01
N VAL A 31 -2.84 0.81 -6.21
CA VAL A 31 -1.83 -0.21 -5.91
C VAL A 31 -1.73 -1.22 -7.07
N ILE A 32 -0.52 -1.70 -7.33
CA ILE A 32 -0.23 -2.82 -8.22
C ILE A 32 0.31 -3.94 -7.33
N ILE A 33 -0.38 -5.08 -7.30
CA ILE A 33 0.00 -6.22 -6.46
C ILE A 33 0.44 -7.37 -7.36
N GLY A 34 1.68 -7.83 -7.19
CA GLY A 34 2.19 -9.05 -7.80
C GLY A 34 2.16 -10.20 -6.80
N ILE A 35 1.60 -11.34 -7.20
CA ILE A 35 1.66 -12.58 -6.41
C ILE A 35 2.84 -13.41 -6.94
N ASP A 36 3.84 -13.63 -6.10
CA ASP A 36 5.08 -14.33 -6.43
C ASP A 36 5.50 -15.17 -5.20
N PRO A 37 5.07 -16.45 -5.12
CA PRO A 37 5.29 -17.31 -3.94
C PRO A 37 6.76 -17.67 -3.72
N ASP A 38 7.59 -17.58 -4.76
CA ASP A 38 9.02 -17.91 -4.72
C ASP A 38 9.90 -16.74 -4.26
N LYS A 39 9.32 -15.54 -4.10
CA LYS A 39 10.04 -14.33 -3.66
C LYS A 39 9.56 -13.85 -2.31
N GLU A 40 10.45 -13.16 -1.60
CA GLU A 40 10.09 -12.45 -0.38
C GLU A 40 9.04 -11.36 -0.65
N GLU A 41 8.13 -11.21 0.31
CA GLU A 41 7.11 -10.18 0.28
C GLU A 41 7.74 -8.79 0.36
N ASP A 42 7.24 -7.86 -0.46
CA ASP A 42 7.64 -6.46 -0.41
C ASP A 42 6.38 -5.59 -0.38
N ILE A 43 6.08 -5.04 0.79
CA ILE A 43 4.95 -4.13 1.03
C ILE A 43 5.42 -2.73 1.46
N SER A 44 6.69 -2.42 1.19
CA SER A 44 7.38 -1.21 1.61
C SER A 44 6.65 0.07 1.19
N ASP A 45 6.08 0.09 -0.01
CA ASP A 45 5.35 1.27 -0.51
C ASP A 45 4.00 1.46 0.18
N VAL A 46 3.30 0.37 0.53
CA VAL A 46 2.06 0.44 1.32
C VAL A 46 2.35 0.97 2.73
N TYR A 47 3.46 0.52 3.33
CA TYR A 47 3.88 1.01 4.65
C TYR A 47 4.18 2.51 4.64
N LYS A 48 4.89 3.00 3.62
CA LYS A 48 5.16 4.45 3.46
C LYS A 48 3.87 5.26 3.36
N LEU A 49 2.86 4.77 2.65
CA LEU A 49 1.55 5.45 2.54
C LEU A 49 0.83 5.52 3.89
N LEU A 50 0.89 4.46 4.69
CA LEU A 50 0.34 4.44 6.04
C LEU A 50 1.05 5.42 6.96
N GLU A 51 2.39 5.48 6.90
CA GLU A 51 3.18 6.45 7.66
C GLU A 51 2.88 7.90 7.26
N ASP A 52 2.76 8.18 5.96
CA ASP A 52 2.43 9.52 5.47
C ASP A 52 1.04 9.96 5.93
N LYS A 53 0.05 9.06 5.86
CA LYS A 53 -1.29 9.29 6.42
C LYS A 53 -1.22 9.60 7.92
N ALA A 54 -0.48 8.82 8.68
CA ALA A 54 -0.33 9.04 10.13
C ALA A 54 0.34 10.38 10.45
N LYS A 55 1.35 10.80 9.68
CA LYS A 55 1.99 12.12 9.79
C LYS A 55 1.03 13.25 9.45
N ASN A 56 0.23 13.08 8.40
CA ASN A 56 -0.78 14.05 7.99
C ASN A 56 -1.83 14.26 9.08
N ILE A 57 -2.34 13.17 9.68
CA ILE A 57 -3.27 13.21 10.81
C ILE A 57 -2.67 14.01 11.96
N LYS A 58 -1.43 13.73 12.40
CA LYS A 58 -0.81 14.46 13.52
C LYS A 58 -0.65 15.96 13.26
N LYS A 59 -0.51 16.37 12.00
CA LYS A 59 -0.36 17.77 11.62
C LYS A 59 -1.69 18.54 11.72
N THR A 60 -2.82 17.89 11.49
CA THR A 60 -4.16 18.51 11.55
C THR A 60 -4.68 18.83 12.96
N TRP A 61 -4.02 18.37 14.03
CA TRP A 61 -4.39 18.66 15.43
C TRP A 61 -3.43 19.64 16.12
N LYS A 62 -2.67 20.42 15.34
CA LYS A 62 -1.68 21.37 15.86
C LYS A 62 -2.03 22.81 15.48
#